data_AF-A0A9Q3EWQ4-F1
#
_entry.id   AF-A0A9Q3EWQ4-F1
#
_cell.length_a   1.000
_cell.length_b   1.000
_cell.length_c   1.000
_cell.angle_alpha   90.00
_cell.angle_beta   90.00
_cell.angle_gamma   90.00
#
_symmetry.space_group_name_H-M   'P 1'
#
loop_
_entity.id
_entity.type
_entity.pdbx_description
1 polymer ?
#
loop_
_entity_poly.entity_id
_entity_poly.type
_entity_poly.pdbx_seq_one_letter_code
_entity_poly.pdbx_strand_id
1 'polypeptide(L)' 'MGRVFDVINHFNDVKSLLNMETANRHMLRWHISIQENKGNMTGVNRYVNIEKNSNGLSRWRLPNTSDNPAYVHENAEPQI' A
#
# COMPACT_ATOMS: atom_id res chain seq x y z
N MET A 1 -6.33 -4.37 19.57
CA MET A 1 -5.85 -5.59 18.90
C MET A 1 -6.10 -5.42 17.41
N GLY A 2 -5.05 -5.26 16.61
CA GLY A 2 -5.16 -5.00 15.16
C GLY A 2 -5.59 -6.25 14.38
N ARG A 3 -6.15 -6.07 13.19
CA ARG A 3 -6.40 -7.19 12.25
C ARG A 3 -5.07 -7.64 11.65
N VAL A 4 -4.84 -8.94 11.62
CA VAL A 4 -3.71 -9.54 10.90
C VAL A 4 -4.10 -9.75 9.44
N PHE A 5 -3.24 -9.39 8.50
CA PHE A 5 -3.52 -9.52 7.07
C PHE A 5 -2.27 -9.85 6.24
N ASP A 6 -2.48 -10.46 5.07
CA ASP A 6 -1.43 -10.75 4.11
C ASP A 6 -1.34 -9.67 3.04
N VAL A 7 -0.13 -9.20 2.77
CA VAL A 7 0.16 -8.30 1.64
C VAL A 7 0.71 -9.13 0.50
N ILE A 8 -0.10 -9.30 -0.56
CA ILE A 8 0.29 -10.02 -1.77
C ILE A 8 0.94 -9.03 -2.74
N ASN A 9 2.17 -9.31 -3.16
CA ASN A 9 2.86 -8.47 -4.11
C ASN A 9 3.89 -9.24 -4.96
N HIS A 10 4.06 -8.82 -6.22
CA HIS A 10 4.96 -9.45 -7.18
C HIS A 10 6.36 -8.81 -7.23
N PHE A 11 6.58 -7.66 -6.59
CA PHE A 11 7.86 -6.96 -6.63
C PHE A 11 8.66 -7.09 -5.32
N ASN A 12 9.96 -7.35 -5.46
CA ASN A 12 10.90 -7.47 -4.35
C ASN A 12 11.01 -6.17 -3.52
N ASP A 13 10.65 -5.01 -4.09
CA ASP A 13 10.77 -3.73 -3.40
C ASP A 13 9.84 -3.57 -2.19
N VAL A 14 8.71 -4.30 -2.08
CA VAL A 14 7.93 -4.33 -0.82
C VAL A 14 8.71 -5.06 0.27
N LYS A 15 9.42 -6.16 -0.05
CA LYS A 15 10.32 -6.79 0.93
C LYS A 15 11.45 -5.84 1.33
N SER A 16 12.02 -5.12 0.36
CA SER A 16 13.05 -4.11 0.62
C SER A 16 12.52 -2.97 1.50
N LEU A 17 11.28 -2.52 1.28
CA LEU A 17 10.61 -1.48 2.09
C LEU A 17 10.26 -1.96 3.50
N LEU A 18 9.77 -3.20 3.63
CA LEU A 18 9.46 -3.83 4.93
C LEU A 18 10.71 -4.00 5.81
N ASN A 19 11.85 -4.23 5.17
CA ASN A 19 13.14 -4.47 5.82
C ASN A 19 14.08 -3.27 5.78
N MET A 20 13.62 -2.11 5.31
CA MET A 20 14.45 -0.91 5.21
C MET A 20 14.75 -0.37 6.62
N GLU A 21 16.02 -0.14 6.96
CA GLU A 21 16.37 0.50 8.25
C GLU A 21 16.24 2.03 8.18
N THR A 22 16.43 2.64 7.00
CA THR A 22 16.34 4.09 6.83
C THR A 22 15.76 4.41 5.45
N ALA A 23 14.57 5.00 5.42
CA ALA A 23 13.90 5.37 4.18
C ALA A 23 14.43 6.69 3.62
N ASN A 24 14.57 6.78 2.29
CA ASN A 24 14.75 8.05 1.61
C ASN A 24 13.57 9.00 1.97
N ARG A 25 13.81 10.31 2.10
CA ARG A 25 12.79 11.34 2.41
C ARG A 25 11.50 11.21 1.58
N HIS A 26 11.59 10.78 0.32
CA HIS A 26 10.43 10.59 -0.56
C HIS A 26 9.58 9.37 -0.19
N MET A 27 10.15 8.40 0.54
CA MET A 27 9.51 7.16 0.98
C MET A 27 9.21 7.16 2.49
N LEU A 28 9.57 8.22 3.23
CA LEU A 28 9.48 8.25 4.69
C LEU A 28 8.04 8.04 5.21
N ARG A 29 7.06 8.73 4.62
CA ARG A 29 5.64 8.59 5.03
C ARG A 29 5.12 7.17 4.84
N TRP A 30 5.46 6.57 3.70
CA TRP A 30 5.14 5.18 3.40
C TRP A 30 5.83 4.21 4.36
N HIS A 31 7.09 4.47 4.67
CA HIS A 31 7.86 3.65 5.60
C HIS A 31 7.22 3.65 7.00
N ILE A 32 6.87 4.81 7.55
CA ILE A 32 6.20 4.93 8.86
C ILE A 32 4.89 4.12 8.85
N SER A 33 4.03 4.35 7.86
CA SER A 33 2.74 3.65 7.74
C SER A 33 2.90 2.13 7.64
N ILE A 34 3.94 1.67 6.95
CA ILE A 34 4.27 0.24 6.84
C ILE A 34 4.78 -0.31 8.18
N GLN A 35 5.66 0.43 8.89
CA GLN A 35 6.19 -0.02 10.19
C GLN A 35 5.09 -0.13 11.25
N GLU A 36 4.13 0.81 11.29
CA GLU A 36 2.97 0.74 12.20
C GLU A 36 2.17 -0.56 12.02
N ASN A 37 2.14 -1.09 10.80
CA ASN A 37 1.41 -2.30 10.45
C ASN A 37 2.29 -3.56 10.39
N LYS A 38 3.62 -3.44 10.55
CA LYS A 38 4.57 -4.56 10.36
C LYS A 38 4.33 -5.73 11.30
N GLY A 39 3.92 -5.46 12.54
CA GLY A 39 3.56 -6.51 13.50
C GLY A 39 2.29 -7.29 13.14
N ASN A 40 1.46 -6.74 12.24
CA ASN A 40 0.17 -7.30 11.84
C ASN A 40 0.11 -7.69 10.35
N MET A 41 1.19 -7.52 9.58
CA MET A 41 1.21 -7.83 8.15
C MET A 41 2.27 -8.88 7.81
N THR A 42 1.91 -9.81 6.92
CA THR A 42 2.88 -10.76 6.33
C THR A 42 3.01 -10.52 4.83
N GLY A 43 4.23 -10.27 4.34
CA GLY A 43 4.50 -10.08 2.92
C GLY A 43 4.60 -11.41 2.17
N VAL A 44 3.72 -11.65 1.20
CA VAL A 44 3.67 -12.89 0.41
C VAL A 44 3.97 -12.58 -1.05
N ASN A 45 5.04 -13.18 -1.59
CA ASN A 45 5.34 -13.11 -3.03
C ASN A 45 4.58 -14.23 -3.76
N ARG A 46 3.68 -13.88 -4.68
CA ARG A 46 3.00 -14.85 -5.56
C ARG A 46 3.21 -14.47 -7.02
N TYR A 47 3.66 -15.43 -7.82
CA TYR A 47 3.79 -15.25 -9.26
C TYR A 47 2.43 -15.36 -9.99
N VAL A 48 2.12 -14.26 -10.69
CA VAL A 48 1.26 -14.04 -11.87
C VAL A 48 -0.08 -14.79 -12.00
N ASN A 49 -1.17 -14.13 -11.57
CA ASN A 49 -2.54 -14.09 -12.15
C ASN A 49 -3.55 -13.49 -11.16
N ILE A 50 -3.18 -13.45 -9.87
CA ILE A 50 -4.02 -12.96 -8.77
C ILE A 50 -4.04 -11.42 -8.74
N GLU A 51 -2.98 -10.76 -9.22
CA GLU A 51 -2.82 -9.30 -9.14
C GLU A 51 -3.44 -8.53 -10.32
N LYS A 52 -4.28 -9.16 -11.15
CA LYS A 52 -4.92 -8.49 -12.29
C LYS A 52 -5.66 -7.22 -11.88
N ASN A 53 -6.32 -7.24 -10.73
CA ASN A 53 -7.06 -6.08 -10.22
C ASN A 53 -6.10 -4.95 -9.82
N SER A 54 -5.04 -5.26 -9.08
CA SER A 54 -4.02 -4.27 -8.69
C SER A 54 -3.29 -3.67 -9.89
N ASN A 55 -2.89 -4.53 -10.84
CA ASN A 55 -2.26 -4.12 -12.10
C ASN A 55 -3.19 -3.30 -13.00
N GLY A 56 -4.50 -3.60 -12.95
CA GLY A 56 -5.52 -2.78 -13.58
C GLY A 56 -5.57 -1.39 -12.96
N LEU A 57 -5.74 -1.32 -11.64
CA LEU A 57 -5.86 -0.06 -10.91
C LEU A 57 -4.60 0.82 -10.98
N SER A 58 -3.41 0.23 -11.07
CA SER A 58 -2.17 0.99 -11.23
C SER A 58 -2.07 1.72 -12.56
N ARG A 59 -2.71 1.20 -13.62
CA ARG A 59 -2.77 1.78 -14.97
C ARG A 59 -4.03 2.62 -15.19
N TRP A 60 -5.15 2.19 -14.61
CA TRP A 60 -6.47 2.78 -14.78
C TRP A 60 -7.08 3.01 -13.40
N ARG A 61 -6.75 4.17 -12.81
CA ARG A 61 -7.31 4.57 -11.52
C ARG A 61 -8.81 4.76 -11.65
N LEU A 62 -9.54 4.36 -10.61
CA LEU A 62 -10.97 4.63 -10.54
C LEU A 62 -11.22 6.14 -10.45
N PRO A 63 -12.34 6.63 -11.01
CA PRO A 63 -12.78 8.01 -10.80
C PRO A 63 -12.88 8.36 -9.31
N ASN A 64 -12.52 9.57 -8.93
CA ASN A 64 -12.66 10.08 -7.57
C ASN A 64 -14.11 10.54 -7.32
N THR A 65 -15.04 9.58 -7.36
CA THR A 65 -16.48 9.78 -7.10
C THR A 65 -16.84 9.17 -5.75
N SER A 66 -17.97 9.56 -5.15
CA SER A 66 -18.41 9.09 -3.83
C SER A 66 -18.58 7.57 -3.73
N ASP A 67 -18.76 6.88 -4.87
CA ASP A 67 -18.90 5.43 -4.93
C ASP A 67 -17.55 4.69 -4.85
N ASN A 68 -16.43 5.40 -4.98
CA ASN A 68 -15.10 4.84 -4.80
C ASN A 68 -14.79 4.74 -3.29
N PRO A 69 -14.49 3.55 -2.74
CA PRO A 69 -14.16 3.41 -1.31
C PRO A 69 -12.88 4.16 -0.91
N ALA A 70 -12.05 4.58 -1.87
CA ALA A 70 -10.89 5.44 -1.67
C ALA A 70 -11.16 6.91 -2.04
N TYR A 71 -12.43 7.33 -2.10
CA TYR A 71 -12.81 8.71 -2.41
C TYR A 71 -12.15 9.69 -1.42
N VAL A 72 -11.49 10.70 -1.98
CA VAL A 72 -10.92 11.80 -1.21
C VAL A 72 -11.69 13.07 -1.56
N HIS A 73 -12.33 13.70 -0.58
CA HIS A 73 -12.96 15.00 -0.77
C HIS A 73 -11.92 16.03 -1.21
N GLU A 74 -12.28 16.85 -2.20
CA GLU A 74 -11.38 17.84 -2.82
C GLU A 74 -10.84 18.88 -1.82
N ASN A 75 -11.53 19.08 -0.70
CA ASN A 75 -11.17 19.99 0.39
C ASN A 75 -10.66 19.29 1.65
N ALA A 76 -10.35 17.99 1.59
CA ALA A 76 -9.73 17.31 2.72
C ALA A 76 -8.33 17.90 2.94
N GLU A 77 -8.09 18.49 4.11
CA GLU A 77 -6.74 18.91 4.47
C GLU A 77 -5.79 17.72 4.37
N PRO A 78 -4.56 17.90 3.83
CA PRO A 78 -3.58 16.83 3.84
C PRO A 78 -3.38 16.43 5.29
N GLN A 79 -3.79 15.22 5.66
CA GLN A 79 -3.46 14.67 6.96
C GLN A 79 -1.94 14.45 6.97
N ILE A 80 -1.23 15.39 7.60
CA ILE A 80 0.22 15.34 7.82
C ILE A 80 0.49 14.40 8.97
#